data_AF-G3HI14-F1
#
_entry.id   AF-G3HI14-F1
#
_cell.length_a   1.000
_cell.length_b   1.000
_cell.length_c   1.000
_cell.angle_alpha   90.00
_cell.angle_beta   90.00
_cell.angle_gamma   90.00
#
_symmetry.space_group_name_H-M   'P 1'
#
loop_
_entity.id
_entity.type
_entity.pdbx_description
1 polymer ?
#
loop_
_entity_poly.entity_id
_entity_poly.type
_entity_poly.pdbx_seq_one_letter_code
_entity_poly.pdbx_strand_id
1 'polypeptide(L)' 'MKALTTIQGITDDCKKKKLVKAFKKKFACNGTVIEHPEYGEVIQLQSNQRKNICQFLIEIGLAKDDQLKVHGF' A
#
# COMPACT_ATOMS: atom_id res chain seq x y z
N MET A 1 -8.85 0.87 -18.21
CA MET A 1 -7.80 -0.02 -17.65
C MET A 1 -7.83 0.11 -16.13
N LYS A 2 -8.02 -0.98 -15.38
CA LYS A 2 -7.97 -0.96 -13.91
C LYS A 2 -6.52 -1.05 -13.47
N ALA A 3 -5.96 0.06 -12.95
CA ALA A 3 -4.63 0.06 -12.38
C ALA A 3 -4.67 -0.58 -10.98
N LEU A 4 -3.68 -1.43 -10.68
CA LEU A 4 -3.48 -2.03 -9.36
C LEU A 4 -2.20 -1.45 -8.76
N THR A 5 -2.26 -1.07 -7.49
CA THR A 5 -1.08 -0.63 -6.74
C THR A 5 -0.77 -1.66 -5.67
N THR A 6 0.43 -2.23 -5.71
CA THR A 6 0.91 -3.21 -4.73
C THR A 6 1.94 -2.55 -3.83
N ILE A 7 1.78 -2.71 -2.51
CA ILE A 7 2.70 -2.21 -1.49
C ILE A 7 3.34 -3.42 -0.82
N GLN A 8 4.66 -3.45 -0.85
CA GLN A 8 5.48 -4.52 -0.26
C GLN A 8 6.43 -3.94 0.79
N GLY A 9 7.03 -4.79 1.63
CA GLY A 9 8.05 -4.35 2.60
C GLY A 9 7.50 -3.80 3.93
N ILE A 10 6.20 -3.95 4.20
CA ILE A 10 5.66 -3.67 5.53
C ILE A 10 5.99 -4.89 6.41
N THR A 11 6.82 -4.71 7.44
CA THR A 11 7.31 -5.83 8.29
C THR A 11 6.32 -6.26 9.39
N ASP A 12 5.18 -5.58 9.51
CA ASP A 12 4.23 -5.78 10.61
C ASP A 12 2.81 -6.03 10.08
N ASP A 13 2.36 -7.29 10.16
CA ASP A 13 1.05 -7.74 9.67
C ASP A 13 -0.12 -7.12 10.44
N CYS A 14 0.11 -6.77 11.71
CA CYS A 14 -0.86 -6.04 12.53
C CYS A 14 -1.10 -4.62 11.99
N LYS A 15 -0.03 -3.96 11.50
CA LYS A 15 -0.12 -2.67 10.81
C LYS A 15 -0.70 -2.80 9.40
N LYS A 16 -0.40 -3.87 8.65
CA LYS A 16 -0.97 -4.08 7.30
C LYS A 16 -2.49 -4.05 7.31
N LYS A 17 -3.14 -4.80 8.20
CA LYS A 17 -4.62 -4.82 8.32
C LYS A 17 -5.19 -3.45 8.69
N LYS A 18 -4.52 -2.69 9.56
CA LYS A 18 -4.94 -1.31 9.90
C LYS A 18 -4.78 -0.35 8.73
N LEU A 19 -3.66 -0.43 8.00
CA LEU A 19 -3.41 0.36 6.79
C LEU A 19 -4.47 0.09 5.71
N VAL A 20 -4.81 -1.18 5.45
CA VAL A 20 -5.86 -1.53 4.48
C VAL A 20 -7.21 -0.91 4.86
N LYS A 21 -7.57 -0.94 6.15
CA LYS A 21 -8.80 -0.28 6.64
C LYS A 21 -8.71 1.25 6.47
N ALA A 22 -7.58 1.86 6.80
CA ALA A 22 -7.37 3.29 6.64
C ALA A 22 -7.44 3.71 5.16
N PHE A 23 -6.81 2.95 4.27
CA PHE A 23 -6.86 3.16 2.83
C PHE A 23 -8.27 3.01 2.25
N LYS A 24 -9.01 1.99 2.67
CA LYS A 24 -10.43 1.84 2.29
C LYS A 24 -11.26 3.07 2.68
N LYS A 25 -11.03 3.61 3.89
CA LYS A 25 -11.77 4.77 4.41
C LYS A 25 -11.34 6.09 3.76
N LYS A 26 -10.04 6.30 3.55
CA LYS A 26 -9.49 7.59 3.08
C LYS A 26 -9.49 7.72 1.55
N PHE A 27 -9.32 6.61 0.82
CA PHE A 27 -9.23 6.62 -0.63
C PHE A 27 -10.47 6.07 -1.33
N ALA A 28 -11.48 5.60 -0.59
CA ALA A 28 -12.66 4.91 -1.14
C ALA A 28 -12.29 3.79 -2.14
N CYS A 29 -11.10 3.21 -1.98
CA CYS A 29 -10.53 2.21 -2.86
C CYS A 29 -10.59 0.84 -2.18
N ASN A 30 -10.82 -0.21 -2.97
CA ASN A 30 -10.81 -1.57 -2.43
C ASN A 30 -9.36 -2.04 -2.23
N GLY A 31 -8.96 -2.18 -0.96
CA GLY A 31 -7.70 -2.79 -0.57
C GLY A 31 -7.85 -4.21 -0.02
N THR A 32 -6.89 -5.07 -0.33
CA THR A 32 -6.76 -6.43 0.24
C THR A 32 -5.31 -6.70 0.61
N VAL A 33 -5.09 -7.51 1.64
CA VAL A 33 -3.78 -8.13 1.90
C VAL A 33 -3.77 -9.46 1.15
N ILE A 34 -2.72 -9.73 0.40
CA ILE A 34 -2.51 -11.02 -0.25
C ILE A 34 -1.13 -11.54 0.12
N GLU A 35 -0.99 -12.85 0.22
CA GLU A 35 0.30 -13.49 0.41
C GLU A 35 0.90 -13.82 -0.95
N HIS A 36 2.10 -13.31 -1.20
CA HIS A 36 2.90 -13.61 -2.38
C HIS A 36 3.96 -14.66 -2.03
N PRO A 37 4.14 -15.71 -2.85
CA PRO A 37 5.12 -16.76 -2.57
C PRO A 37 6.58 -16.27 -2.58
N GLU A 38 6.90 -15.22 -3.36
CA GLU A 38 8.24 -14.61 -3.41
C GLU A 38 8.46 -13.48 -2.41
N TYR A 39 7.41 -12.71 -2.09
CA TYR A 39 7.51 -11.43 -1.35
C TYR A 39 6.82 -11.45 0.02
N GLY A 40 6.16 -12.56 0.38
CA GLY A 40 5.34 -12.68 1.58
C GLY A 40 4.06 -11.86 1.52
N GLU A 41 3.55 -11.39 2.66
CA GLU A 41 2.32 -10.61 2.74
C GLU A 41 2.48 -9.19 2.17
N VAL A 42 1.74 -8.89 1.09
CA VAL A 42 1.70 -7.60 0.39
C VAL A 42 0.29 -7.02 0.37
N ILE A 43 0.18 -5.70 0.26
CA ILE A 43 -1.12 -5.01 0.19
C ILE A 43 -1.40 -4.63 -1.26
N GLN A 44 -2.54 -5.09 -1.80
CA GLN A 44 -3.05 -4.64 -3.09
C GLN A 44 -4.19 -3.65 -2.93
N LEU A 45 -4.13 -2.54 -3.68
CA LEU A 45 -5.17 -1.54 -3.77
C LEU A 45 -5.65 -1.43 -5.22
N GLN A 46 -6.97 -1.39 -5.39
CA GLN A 46 -7.60 -1.09 -6.67
C GLN A 46 -7.57 0.42 -6.90
N SER A 47 -7.12 0.85 -8.09
CA SER A 47 -6.85 2.23 -8.54
C SER A 47 -5.38 2.65 -8.46
N ASN A 48 -4.99 3.56 -9.35
CA ASN A 48 -3.67 4.18 -9.34
C ASN A 48 -3.66 5.29 -8.28
N GLN A 49 -3.37 4.89 -7.04
CA GLN A 49 -3.29 5.79 -5.89
C GLN A 49 -1.84 5.94 -5.44
N ARG A 50 -0.85 5.66 -6.29
CA ARG A 50 0.59 5.65 -5.93
C ARG A 50 1.01 6.95 -5.23
N LYS A 51 0.63 8.11 -5.78
CA LYS A 51 0.89 9.43 -5.17
C LYS A 51 0.24 9.58 -3.79
N ASN A 52 -1.04 9.23 -3.70
CA ASN A 52 -1.83 9.31 -2.48
C ASN A 52 -1.32 8.39 -1.36
N ILE A 53 -0.92 7.17 -1.71
CA ILE A 53 -0.32 6.19 -0.81
C ILE A 53 1.05 6.68 -0.33
N CYS A 54 1.88 7.18 -1.24
CA CYS A 54 3.20 7.73 -0.92
C CYS A 54 3.09 8.89 0.07
N GLN A 55 2.20 9.85 -0.22
CA GLN A 55 1.90 10.98 0.66
C GLN A 55 1.40 10.50 2.03
N PHE A 56 0.47 9.54 2.06
CA PHE A 56 -0.08 9.02 3.30
C PHE A 56 0.95 8.32 4.17
N LEU A 57 1.81 7.49 3.57
CA LEU A 57 2.86 6.75 4.27
C LEU A 57 3.89 7.70 4.92
N ILE A 58 4.21 8.80 4.24
CA ILE A 58 5.07 9.87 4.77
C ILE A 58 4.35 10.63 5.89
N GLU A 59 3.08 10.98 5.69
CA GLU A 59 2.25 11.72 6.67
C GLU A 59 2.11 10.96 8.00
N ILE A 60 1.97 9.63 7.96
CA ILE A 60 1.93 8.79 9.17
C ILE A 60 3.31 8.43 9.73
N GLY A 61 4.40 8.87 9.06
CA GLY A 61 5.77 8.57 9.45
C GLY A 61 6.18 7.10 9.32
N LEU A 62 5.45 6.32 8.50
CA LEU A 62 5.68 4.88 8.36
C LEU A 62 6.74 4.55 7.32
N ALA A 63 6.93 5.42 6.33
CA ALA A 63 8.01 5.34 5.37
C ALA A 63 8.50 6.74 5.01
N LYS A 64 9.79 6.85 4.67
CA LYS A 64 10.37 8.05 4.07
C LYS A 64 10.24 7.98 2.55
N ASP A 65 10.26 9.13 1.88
CA ASP A 65 10.25 9.23 0.43
C ASP A 65 11.37 8.38 -0.20
N ASP A 66 12.54 8.35 0.42
CA ASP A 66 13.70 7.56 -0.01
C ASP A 66 13.45 6.03 0.00
N GLN A 67 12.60 5.54 0.90
CA GLN A 67 12.25 4.12 0.99
C GLN A 67 11.09 3.73 0.06
N LEU A 68 10.41 4.71 -0.53
CA LEU A 68 9.23 4.51 -1.36
C LEU A 68 9.63 4.36 -2.83
N LYS A 69 9.94 3.12 -3.22
CA LYS A 69 10.20 2.77 -4.62
C LYS A 69 8.90 2.51 -5.38
N VAL A 70 8.48 3.48 -6.18
CA VAL A 70 7.32 3.35 -7.06
C VAL A 70 7.72 2.60 -8.33
N HIS A 71 7.49 1.30 -8.37
CA HIS A 71 7.62 0.50 -9.59
C HIS A 71 6.29 0.50 -10.35
N GLY A 72 6.25 1.15 -11.51
CA GLY A 72 5.18 0.94 -12.48
C GLY A 72 5.12 2.01 -13.58
N PHE A 73 4.83 1.55 -14.79
CA PHE A 73 4.32 2.39 -15.87
C PHE A 73 2.91 2.89 -15.54
#